data_AF-A0A640W4W6-F1
#
_entry.id   AF-A0A640W4W6-F1
#
_cell.length_a   1.000
_cell.length_b   1.000
_cell.length_c   1.000
_cell.angle_alpha   90.00
_cell.angle_beta   90.00
_cell.angle_gamma   90.00
#
_symmetry.space_group_name_H-M   'P 1'
#
loop_
_entity.id
_entity.type
_entity.pdbx_description
1 polymer ?
#
loop_
_entity_poly.entity_id
_entity_poly.type
_entity_poly.pdbx_seq_one_letter_code
_entity_poly.pdbx_strand_id
1 'polypeptide(L)'
;MHNHQSCGKEQRAWLPLPNGSVAPHPWCMKCGVVKNLTEDRAKKMGYWMNLLAEIASSFGISRAQRRLAALALQAYDGFDDVYSMTGEAQKKVFAKVIKKYFGISESVVYSFVR
;
A
#
# COMPACT_ATOMS: atom_id res chain seq x y z
N MET A 1 1.56 1.94 16.07
CA MET A 1 0.32 2.03 15.24
C MET A 1 -0.83 1.30 15.90
N HIS A 2 -2.07 1.72 15.69
CA HIS A 2 -3.27 1.04 16.23
C HIS A 2 -4.13 0.48 15.09
N ASN A 3 -5.03 -0.44 15.39
CA ASN A 3 -6.03 -0.88 14.42
C ASN A 3 -7.07 0.24 14.23
N HIS A 4 -7.19 0.75 13.00
CA HIS A 4 -8.09 1.85 12.65
C HIS A 4 -9.55 1.40 12.74
N GLN A 5 -10.35 2.22 13.41
CA GLN A 5 -11.79 2.03 13.51
C GLN A 5 -12.51 3.16 12.77
N SER A 6 -13.15 2.83 11.65
CA SER A 6 -13.87 3.80 10.81
C SER A 6 -15.09 4.35 11.54
N CYS A 7 -15.36 5.65 11.39
CA CYS A 7 -16.60 6.28 11.84
C CYS A 7 -17.85 5.71 11.14
N GLY A 8 -19.03 5.97 11.72
CA GLY A 8 -20.32 5.66 11.10
C GLY A 8 -20.58 6.45 9.81
N LYS A 9 -21.55 6.02 8.99
CA LYS A 9 -21.89 6.67 7.71
C LYS A 9 -22.30 8.14 7.88
N GLU A 10 -23.12 8.42 8.89
CA GLU A 10 -23.62 9.77 9.22
C GLU A 10 -22.54 10.72 9.77
N GLN A 11 -21.40 10.17 10.22
CA GLN A 11 -20.33 10.93 10.86
C GLN A 11 -19.17 11.25 9.90
N ARG A 12 -19.30 10.89 8.61
CA ARG A 12 -18.23 11.06 7.63
C ARG A 12 -17.98 12.53 7.33
N ALA A 13 -16.72 12.87 7.13
CA ALA A 13 -16.31 14.21 6.76
C ALA A 13 -16.51 14.42 5.25
N TRP A 14 -17.20 15.47 4.86
CA TRP A 14 -17.35 15.84 3.45
C TRP A 14 -16.10 16.58 2.99
N LEU A 15 -15.30 15.96 2.12
CA LEU A 15 -14.03 16.52 1.65
C LEU A 15 -13.95 16.51 0.12
N PRO A 16 -13.20 17.47 -0.46
CA PRO A 16 -13.04 17.55 -1.90
C PRO A 16 -12.18 16.40 -2.44
N LEU A 17 -12.53 15.96 -3.64
CA LEU A 17 -11.78 15.04 -4.47
C LEU A 17 -10.96 15.82 -5.53
N PRO A 18 -9.92 15.21 -6.13
CA PRO A 18 -9.08 15.87 -7.15
C PRO A 18 -9.86 16.40 -8.37
N ASN A 19 -11.01 15.81 -8.67
CA ASN A 19 -11.89 16.24 -9.77
C ASN A 19 -12.83 17.41 -9.38
N GLY A 20 -12.65 18.01 -8.20
CA GLY A 20 -13.47 19.12 -7.70
C GLY A 20 -14.82 18.72 -7.10
N SER A 21 -15.21 17.45 -7.16
CA SER A 21 -16.41 16.94 -6.47
C SER A 21 -16.15 16.75 -4.98
N VAL A 22 -17.19 16.51 -4.18
CA VAL A 22 -17.08 16.25 -2.73
C VAL A 22 -17.62 14.87 -2.43
N ALA A 23 -16.94 14.12 -1.57
CA ALA A 23 -17.37 12.80 -1.12
C ALA A 23 -17.37 12.69 0.41
N PRO A 24 -18.13 11.75 0.99
CA PRO A 24 -18.08 11.48 2.43
C PRO A 24 -16.91 10.55 2.77
N HIS A 25 -15.85 11.10 3.37
CA HIS A 25 -14.65 10.39 3.80
C HIS A 25 -14.81 9.78 5.21
N PRO A 26 -14.57 8.47 5.36
CA PRO A 26 -14.40 7.86 6.68
C PRO A 26 -13.15 8.42 7.35
N TRP A 27 -13.21 8.60 8.67
CA TRP A 27 -12.06 8.91 9.50
C TRP A 27 -11.97 7.93 10.66
N CYS A 28 -10.78 7.79 11.24
CA CYS A 28 -10.59 6.90 12.35
C CYS A 28 -11.04 7.54 13.67
N MET A 29 -12.00 6.92 14.36
CA MET A 29 -12.52 7.40 15.64
C MET A 29 -11.48 7.46 16.77
N LYS A 30 -10.32 6.81 16.61
CA LYS A 30 -9.27 6.75 17.63
C LYS A 30 -8.21 7.83 17.48
N CYS A 31 -7.89 8.24 16.26
CA CYS A 31 -6.77 9.14 15.98
C CYS A 31 -7.11 10.30 15.03
N GLY A 32 -8.32 10.35 14.49
CA GLY A 32 -8.77 11.42 13.60
C GLY A 32 -8.27 11.32 12.16
N VAL A 33 -7.38 10.38 11.82
CA VAL A 33 -6.86 10.25 10.45
C VAL A 33 -7.99 9.95 9.47
N VAL A 34 -8.04 10.73 8.40
CA VAL A 34 -9.06 10.60 7.34
C VAL A 34 -8.57 9.63 6.27
N LYS A 35 -9.44 8.70 5.88
CA LYS A 35 -9.14 7.72 4.85
C LYS A 35 -9.02 8.38 3.48
N ASN A 36 -7.94 8.06 2.76
CA ASN A 36 -7.80 8.46 1.37
C ASN A 36 -8.80 7.67 0.49
N LEU A 37 -9.66 8.38 -0.23
CA LEU A 37 -10.62 7.82 -1.19
C LEU A 37 -10.18 7.99 -2.65
N THR A 38 -9.09 8.71 -2.89
CA THR A 38 -8.56 8.97 -4.24
C THR A 38 -7.92 7.70 -4.84
N GLU A 39 -7.49 7.81 -6.10
CA GLU A 39 -6.77 6.74 -6.80
C GLU A 39 -5.44 6.40 -6.13
N ASP A 40 -4.81 7.36 -5.45
CA ASP A 40 -3.56 7.18 -4.68
C ASP A 40 -3.79 6.53 -3.30
N ARG A 41 -4.86 5.76 -3.14
CA ARG A 41 -5.12 5.02 -1.89
C ARG A 41 -4.15 3.85 -1.74
N ALA A 42 -3.66 3.65 -0.52
CA ALA A 42 -2.90 2.46 -0.17
C ALA A 42 -3.73 1.17 -0.35
N LYS A 43 -3.03 0.10 -0.73
CA LYS A 43 -3.55 -1.26 -0.88
C LYS A 43 -3.18 -2.09 0.34
N LYS A 44 -3.96 -3.14 0.61
CA LYS A 44 -3.63 -4.12 1.66
C LYS A 44 -2.42 -4.96 1.29
N MET A 45 -1.72 -5.47 2.30
CA MET A 45 -0.52 -6.32 2.19
C MET A 45 -0.72 -7.46 1.19
N GLY A 46 -1.90 -8.07 1.15
CA GLY A 46 -2.23 -9.14 0.19
C GLY A 46 -2.04 -8.75 -1.29
N TYR A 47 -2.36 -7.50 -1.68
CA TYR A 47 -2.08 -7.01 -3.03
C TYR A 47 -0.58 -7.07 -3.35
N TRP A 48 0.24 -6.59 -2.44
CA TRP A 48 1.70 -6.56 -2.59
C TRP A 48 2.33 -7.95 -2.53
N MET A 49 1.79 -8.88 -1.72
CA MET A 49 2.24 -10.27 -1.71
C MET A 49 1.94 -10.99 -3.02
N ASN A 50 0.76 -10.75 -3.61
CA ASN A 50 0.42 -11.30 -4.92
C ASN A 50 1.34 -10.75 -6.01
N LEU A 51 1.61 -9.44 -5.99
CA LEU A 51 2.52 -8.80 -6.93
C LEU A 51 3.96 -9.32 -6.79
N LEU A 52 4.43 -9.51 -5.54
CA LEU A 52 5.73 -10.11 -5.26
C LEU A 52 5.82 -11.52 -5.82
N ALA A 53 4.76 -12.32 -5.69
CA ALA A 53 4.71 -13.68 -6.23
C ALA A 53 4.74 -13.69 -7.76
N GLU A 54 4.02 -12.77 -8.42
CA GLU A 54 4.03 -12.58 -9.87
C GLU A 54 5.44 -12.24 -10.38
N ILE A 55 6.07 -11.18 -9.85
CA ILE A 55 7.43 -10.78 -10.21
C ILE A 55 8.41 -11.93 -9.96
N ALA A 56 8.31 -12.58 -8.81
CA ALA A 56 9.21 -13.66 -8.46
C ALA A 56 9.10 -14.87 -9.41
N SER A 57 7.91 -15.12 -9.95
CA SER A 57 7.68 -16.14 -10.97
C SER A 57 8.29 -15.73 -12.31
N SER A 58 8.06 -14.50 -12.75
CA SER A 58 8.56 -13.97 -14.03
C SER A 58 10.09 -13.95 -14.15
N PHE A 59 10.80 -13.76 -13.03
CA PHE A 59 12.27 -13.66 -13.01
C PHE A 59 12.98 -14.88 -12.39
N GLY A 60 12.25 -15.98 -12.13
CA GLY A 60 12.87 -17.20 -11.57
C GLY A 60 13.49 -17.01 -10.18
N ILE A 61 12.96 -16.10 -9.38
CA ILE A 61 13.54 -15.72 -8.07
C ILE A 61 13.44 -16.88 -7.09
N SER A 62 14.50 -17.12 -6.31
CA SER A 62 14.54 -18.22 -5.34
C SER A 62 13.51 -18.07 -4.20
N ARG A 63 13.08 -19.20 -3.61
CA ARG A 63 12.15 -19.21 -2.46
C ARG A 63 12.71 -18.43 -1.26
N ALA A 64 14.03 -18.47 -1.05
CA ALA A 64 14.69 -17.74 0.03
C ALA A 64 14.58 -16.22 -0.18
N GLN A 65 14.91 -15.71 -1.38
CA GLN A 65 14.78 -14.28 -1.70
C GLN A 65 13.33 -13.80 -1.58
N ARG A 66 12.36 -14.57 -2.09
CA ARG A 66 10.93 -14.27 -1.93
C ARG A 66 10.54 -14.09 -0.46
N ARG A 67 10.99 -15.01 0.40
CA ARG A 67 10.72 -14.96 1.84
C ARG A 67 11.36 -13.74 2.50
N LEU A 68 12.60 -13.41 2.16
CA LEU A 68 13.29 -12.23 2.69
C LEU A 68 12.58 -10.92 2.29
N ALA A 69 12.18 -10.81 1.03
CA ALA A 69 11.42 -9.64 0.55
C ALA A 69 10.06 -9.51 1.24
N ALA A 70 9.32 -10.61 1.40
CA ALA A 70 8.04 -10.61 2.11
C ALA A 70 8.18 -10.18 3.59
N LEU A 71 9.20 -10.71 4.28
CA LEU A 71 9.50 -10.32 5.67
C LEU A 71 9.88 -8.83 5.77
N ALA A 72 10.65 -8.31 4.81
CA ALA A 72 11.02 -6.90 4.78
C ALA A 72 9.80 -5.98 4.60
N LEU A 73 8.82 -6.36 3.77
CA LEU A 73 7.57 -5.61 3.62
C LEU A 73 6.72 -5.67 4.89
N GLN A 74 6.60 -6.84 5.51
CA GLN A 74 5.83 -7.04 6.74
C GLN A 74 6.44 -6.31 7.94
N ALA A 75 7.76 -6.19 7.98
CA ALA A 75 8.47 -5.46 9.03
C ALA A 75 8.45 -3.93 8.84
N TYR A 76 8.01 -3.44 7.67
CA TYR A 76 7.93 -2.01 7.43
C TYR A 76 6.72 -1.42 8.18
N ASP A 77 7.00 -0.57 9.17
CA ASP A 77 5.96 0.06 9.99
C ASP A 77 5.00 0.88 9.11
N GLY A 78 3.71 0.58 9.21
CA GLY A 78 2.66 1.26 8.46
C GLY A 78 2.46 0.80 7.03
N PHE A 79 3.16 -0.22 6.55
CA PHE A 79 2.98 -0.67 5.18
C PHE A 79 1.54 -1.14 4.88
N ASP A 80 0.84 -1.75 5.84
CA ASP A 80 -0.57 -2.18 5.68
C ASP A 80 -1.59 -1.12 6.14
N ASP A 81 -1.13 0.06 6.54
CA ASP A 81 -1.98 1.15 7.03
C ASP A 81 -2.63 1.90 5.86
N VAL A 82 -3.82 1.43 5.48
CA VAL A 82 -4.64 2.03 4.41
C VAL A 82 -5.27 3.38 4.78
N TYR A 83 -5.10 3.84 6.01
CA TYR A 83 -5.58 5.15 6.46
C TYR A 83 -4.50 6.22 6.32
N SER A 84 -3.29 5.93 6.76
CA SER A 84 -2.21 6.93 6.81
C SER A 84 -1.22 6.85 5.64
N MET A 85 -1.15 5.73 4.93
CA MET A 85 -0.19 5.56 3.83
C MET A 85 -0.82 5.89 2.47
N THR A 86 -0.02 6.46 1.58
CA THR A 86 -0.41 6.64 0.18
C THR A 86 0.00 5.45 -0.67
N GLY A 87 -0.72 5.22 -1.77
CA GLY A 87 -0.37 4.19 -2.75
C GLY A 87 1.03 4.42 -3.33
N GLU A 88 1.36 5.66 -3.66
CA GLU A 88 2.68 6.06 -4.15
C GLU A 88 3.81 5.80 -3.14
N ALA A 89 3.57 6.04 -1.85
CA ALA A 89 4.53 5.69 -0.81
C ALA A 89 4.74 4.17 -0.74
N GLN A 90 3.67 3.37 -0.82
CA GLN A 90 3.78 1.91 -0.86
C GLN A 90 4.54 1.43 -2.09
N LYS A 91 4.27 2.00 -3.28
CA LYS A 91 4.98 1.70 -4.53
C LYS A 91 6.49 1.88 -4.36
N LYS A 92 6.91 3.01 -3.80
CA LYS A 92 8.34 3.32 -3.57
C LYS A 92 8.99 2.35 -2.59
N VAL A 93 8.31 2.03 -1.48
CA VAL A 93 8.82 1.05 -0.50
C VAL A 93 8.93 -0.33 -1.14
N PHE A 94 7.90 -0.76 -1.85
CA PHE A 94 7.87 -2.04 -2.55
C PHE A 94 9.00 -2.15 -3.58
N ALA A 95 9.14 -1.16 -4.46
CA ALA A 95 10.19 -1.13 -5.47
C ALA A 95 11.60 -1.20 -4.86
N LYS A 96 11.85 -0.48 -3.75
CA LYS A 96 13.12 -0.56 -3.01
C LYS A 96 13.39 -1.96 -2.45
N VAL A 97 12.37 -2.62 -1.88
CA VAL A 97 12.52 -3.99 -1.35
C VAL A 97 12.82 -4.96 -2.49
N ILE A 98 12.06 -4.90 -3.59
CA ILE A 98 12.26 -5.79 -4.74
C ILE A 98 13.64 -5.57 -5.36
N LYS A 99 14.08 -4.31 -5.54
CA LYS A 99 15.44 -4.00 -5.99
C LYS A 99 16.51 -4.60 -5.09
N LYS A 100 16.34 -4.47 -3.77
CA LYS A 100 17.31 -4.98 -2.78
C LYS A 100 17.45 -6.51 -2.80
N TYR A 101 16.35 -7.25 -2.88
CA TYR A 101 16.38 -8.71 -2.73
C TYR A 101 16.40 -9.46 -4.06
N PHE A 102 15.80 -8.91 -5.13
CA PHE A 102 15.67 -9.57 -6.43
C PHE A 102 16.63 -8.98 -7.47
N GLY A 103 17.25 -7.82 -7.21
CA GLY A 103 18.15 -7.16 -8.16
C GLY A 103 17.45 -6.52 -9.36
N ILE A 104 16.13 -6.37 -9.31
CA ILE A 104 15.31 -5.84 -10.40
C ILE A 104 15.22 -4.31 -10.27
N SER A 105 15.31 -3.57 -11.38
CA SER A 105 15.21 -2.11 -11.37
C SER A 105 13.82 -1.64 -10.96
N GLU A 106 13.73 -0.48 -10.30
CA GLU A 106 12.44 0.09 -9.89
C GLU A 106 11.52 0.35 -11.09
N SER A 107 12.07 0.74 -12.24
CA SER A 107 11.32 0.95 -13.48
C SER A 107 10.57 -0.30 -13.94
N VAL A 108 11.22 -1.47 -13.86
CA VAL A 108 10.59 -2.76 -14.17
C VAL A 108 9.55 -3.08 -13.10
N VAL A 109 9.82 -2.84 -11.82
CA VAL A 109 8.83 -3.09 -10.76
C VAL A 109 7.56 -2.25 -10.97
N TYR A 110 7.71 -0.97 -11.36
CA TYR A 110 6.58 -0.09 -11.61
C TYR A 110 5.71 -0.55 -12.78
N SER A 111 6.25 -1.27 -13.77
CA SER A 111 5.43 -1.80 -14.88
C SER A 111 4.49 -2.94 -14.46
N PHE A 112 4.72 -3.56 -13.30
CA PHE A 112 3.81 -4.59 -12.75
C PHE A 112 2.68 -3.97 -11.91
N VAL A 113 2.85 -2.75 -11.39
CA VAL A 113 1.87 -2.14 -10.49
C VAL A 113 0.66 -1.64 -11.30
N ARG A 114 -0.51 -2.20 -11.00
CA ARG A 114 -1.82 -1.85 -11.60
C ARG A 114 -2.69 -1.05 -10.65
#